data_AF-A0A3Q4GT82-F1
#
_entry.id   AF-A0A3Q4GT82-F1
#
_cell.length_a   1.000
_cell.length_b   1.000
_cell.length_c   1.000
_cell.angle_alpha   90.00
_cell.angle_beta   90.00
_cell.angle_gamma   90.00
#
_symmetry.space_group_name_H-M   'P 1'
#
loop_
_entity.id
_entity.type
_entity.pdbx_description
1 polymer ?
#
loop_
_entity_poly.entity_id
_entity_poly.type
_entity_poly.pdbx_seq_one_letter_code
_entity_poly.pdbx_strand_id
1 'polypeptide(L)'
;MSTLRDETAADVPVKDVKSSALFCVVQFSSTYQHARARLDISRVSREELEDRFLRLQEETLQLKQHSHKRDDIIKKLSTKLKRLMNNRDRMEQLAAGTAPSSRVRDVEMEEMMEELHEKVRALQAENEGLKQRLLVSKHQLVNCQSQRPTPYDRIQPRVNTGLKKFRDDTSSPSLEGGGRPPTGLLPRYGHSLLEEARSEIRNL
;
A
#
# COMPACT_ATOMS: atom_id res chain seq x y z
N MET A 1 -16.08 84.18 -8.85
CA MET A 1 -14.91 83.56 -9.51
C MET A 1 -15.25 82.12 -9.84
N SER A 2 -15.41 81.82 -11.12
CA SER A 2 -15.66 80.50 -11.72
C SER A 2 -14.38 79.68 -11.87
N THR A 3 -14.46 78.35 -11.74
CA THR A 3 -13.75 77.25 -12.48
C THR A 3 -13.84 75.97 -11.63
N LEU A 4 -14.55 74.91 -12.02
CA LEU A 4 -14.33 73.87 -13.05
C LEU A 4 -13.79 72.56 -12.44
N ARG A 5 -14.43 71.47 -12.91
CA ARG A 5 -13.99 70.07 -12.95
C ARG A 5 -14.16 69.21 -11.67
N ASP A 6 -15.25 68.44 -11.71
CA ASP A 6 -15.31 66.97 -11.63
C ASP A 6 -13.96 66.25 -11.55
N GLU A 7 -13.84 65.28 -10.65
CA GLU A 7 -13.42 63.92 -11.03
C GLU A 7 -13.55 62.97 -9.84
N THR A 8 -14.53 62.08 -9.97
CA THR A 8 -14.64 60.77 -9.33
C THR A 8 -13.25 60.16 -9.12
N ALA A 9 -12.71 60.27 -7.90
CA ALA A 9 -11.49 59.57 -7.50
C ALA A 9 -11.85 58.09 -7.39
N ALA A 10 -11.57 57.41 -8.50
CA ALA A 10 -11.83 56.03 -8.78
C ALA A 10 -11.62 55.10 -7.58
N ASP A 11 -12.64 54.28 -7.34
CA ASP A 11 -12.50 52.94 -6.79
C ASP A 11 -11.53 52.17 -7.70
N VAL A 12 -10.23 52.35 -7.47
CA VAL A 12 -9.18 51.56 -8.12
C VAL A 12 -9.08 50.27 -7.31
N PRO A 13 -9.41 49.10 -7.88
CA PRO A 13 -9.10 47.86 -7.20
C PRO A 13 -7.58 47.80 -7.03
N VAL A 14 -7.12 47.75 -5.78
CA VAL A 14 -5.74 47.44 -5.42
C VAL A 14 -5.45 46.05 -5.97
N LYS A 15 -4.86 45.99 -7.15
CA LYS A 15 -4.38 44.73 -7.69
C LYS A 15 -3.16 44.33 -6.85
N ASP A 16 -3.31 43.27 -6.08
CA ASP A 16 -2.21 42.50 -5.51
C ASP A 16 -1.38 41.86 -6.65
N VAL A 17 -0.61 42.69 -7.36
CA VAL A 17 0.28 42.26 -8.45
C VAL A 17 1.62 41.86 -7.86
N LYS A 18 1.66 40.75 -7.12
CA LYS A 18 2.94 40.04 -6.88
C LYS A 18 2.88 38.54 -7.10
N SER A 19 1.70 37.95 -7.28
CA SER A 19 1.56 36.50 -7.55
C SER A 19 0.94 36.18 -8.92
N SER A 20 0.10 37.08 -9.45
CA SER A 20 -0.58 36.89 -10.74
C SER A 20 0.34 37.07 -11.96
N ALA A 21 1.30 38.00 -11.89
CA ALA A 21 2.21 38.26 -13.02
C ALA A 21 3.13 37.07 -13.32
N LEU A 22 3.62 36.37 -12.30
CA LEU A 22 4.43 35.16 -12.45
C LEU A 22 3.59 34.00 -13.02
N PHE A 23 2.35 33.86 -12.57
CA PHE A 23 1.42 32.85 -13.10
C PHE A 23 1.08 33.11 -14.58
N CYS A 24 0.87 34.37 -14.94
CA CYS A 24 0.57 34.78 -16.31
C CYS A 24 1.77 34.55 -17.24
N VAL A 25 3.00 34.93 -16.84
CA VAL A 25 4.22 34.68 -17.63
C VAL A 25 4.48 33.18 -17.82
N VAL A 26 4.28 32.37 -16.77
CA VAL A 26 4.43 30.90 -16.86
C VAL A 26 3.37 30.29 -17.78
N GLN A 27 2.11 30.74 -17.73
CA GLN A 27 1.06 30.30 -18.64
C GLN A 27 1.31 30.73 -20.10
N PHE A 28 1.73 31.98 -20.33
CA PHE A 28 2.04 32.47 -21.68
C PHE A 28 3.23 31.74 -22.30
N SER A 29 4.30 31.47 -21.53
CA SER A 29 5.40 30.64 -22.01
C SER A 29 4.97 29.20 -22.30
N SER A 30 4.18 28.57 -21.42
CA SER A 30 3.70 27.19 -21.60
C SER A 30 2.81 27.05 -22.85
N THR A 31 1.85 27.95 -23.03
CA THR A 31 0.94 27.96 -24.19
C THR A 31 1.68 28.19 -25.52
N TYR A 32 2.68 29.08 -25.53
CA TYR A 32 3.50 29.33 -26.72
C TYR A 32 4.36 28.12 -27.11
N GLN A 33 4.89 27.40 -26.12
CA GLN A 33 5.62 26.15 -26.35
C GLN A 33 4.71 25.05 -26.89
N HIS A 34 3.48 24.92 -26.38
CA HIS A 34 2.52 23.95 -26.90
C HIS A 34 2.08 24.27 -28.34
N ALA A 35 1.90 25.55 -28.71
CA ALA A 35 1.53 25.93 -30.08
C ALA A 35 2.62 25.58 -31.12
N ARG A 36 3.90 25.83 -30.79
CA ARG A 36 5.05 25.44 -31.63
C ARG A 36 5.20 23.92 -31.73
N ALA A 37 5.05 23.20 -30.61
CA ALA A 37 5.11 21.74 -30.59
C ALA A 37 4.05 21.10 -31.50
N ARG A 38 2.83 21.64 -31.54
CA ARG A 38 1.75 21.11 -32.40
C ARG A 38 2.03 21.23 -33.90
N LEU A 39 2.75 22.25 -34.33
CA LEU A 39 3.14 22.42 -35.74
C LEU A 39 4.29 21.48 -36.15
N ASP A 40 5.15 21.10 -35.20
CA ASP A 40 6.19 20.09 -35.44
C ASP A 40 5.62 18.67 -35.53
N ILE A 41 4.56 18.36 -34.78
CA ILE A 41 3.94 17.02 -34.78
C ILE A 41 3.43 16.61 -36.16
N SER A 42 2.90 17.53 -36.97
CA SER A 42 2.40 17.20 -38.32
C SER A 42 3.50 16.90 -39.34
N ARG A 43 4.76 17.21 -39.02
CA ARG A 43 5.93 17.00 -39.88
C ARG A 43 6.76 15.77 -39.50
N VAL A 44 6.42 15.13 -38.38
CA VAL A 44 7.16 14.01 -37.79
C VAL A 44 6.50 12.69 -38.16
N SER A 45 7.31 11.66 -38.46
CA SER A 45 6.79 10.33 -38.76
C SER A 45 6.13 9.70 -37.53
N ARG A 46 5.25 8.73 -37.75
CA ARG A 46 4.55 8.04 -36.66
C ARG A 46 5.53 7.38 -35.67
N GLU A 47 6.56 6.71 -36.18
CA GLU A 47 7.57 6.01 -35.39
C GLU A 47 8.35 6.97 -34.50
N GLU A 48 8.80 8.12 -35.04
CA GLU A 48 9.47 9.14 -34.25
C GLU A 48 8.56 9.75 -33.16
N LEU A 49 7.26 9.83 -33.42
CA LEU A 49 6.29 10.33 -32.45
C LEU A 49 6.12 9.37 -31.27
N GLU A 50 6.03 8.07 -31.57
CA GLU A 50 5.96 7.00 -30.56
C GLU A 50 7.23 6.98 -29.69
N ASP A 51 8.41 7.09 -30.30
CA ASP A 51 9.69 7.20 -29.60
C ASP A 51 9.79 8.44 -28.70
N ARG A 52 9.34 9.60 -29.19
CA ARG A 52 9.29 10.84 -28.39
C ARG A 52 8.32 10.71 -27.22
N PHE A 53 7.16 10.08 -27.44
CA PHE A 53 6.18 9.83 -26.39
C PHE A 53 6.75 8.91 -25.30
N LEU A 54 7.41 7.82 -25.67
CA LEU A 54 8.03 6.89 -24.72
C LEU A 54 9.13 7.58 -23.90
N ARG A 55 10.03 8.34 -24.54
CA ARG A 55 11.07 9.12 -23.82
C ARG A 55 10.46 10.14 -22.86
N LEU A 56 9.43 10.87 -23.30
CA LEU A 56 8.74 11.85 -22.47
C LEU A 56 8.04 11.18 -21.28
N GLN A 57 7.45 10.01 -21.47
CA GLN A 57 6.83 9.24 -20.40
C GLN A 57 7.87 8.80 -19.35
N GLU A 58 9.03 8.32 -19.80
CA GLU A 58 10.14 7.94 -18.92
C GLU A 58 10.65 9.15 -18.13
N GLU A 59 10.90 10.27 -18.80
CA GLU A 59 11.31 11.53 -18.14
C GLU A 59 10.27 11.99 -17.11
N THR A 60 8.98 11.95 -17.47
CA THR A 60 7.88 12.32 -16.56
C THR A 60 7.85 11.42 -15.34
N LEU A 61 8.12 10.12 -15.50
CA LEU A 61 8.21 9.18 -14.39
C LEU A 61 9.39 9.50 -13.48
N GLN A 62 10.57 9.77 -14.05
CA GLN A 62 11.76 10.16 -13.30
C GLN A 62 11.53 11.46 -12.51
N LEU A 63 10.92 12.47 -13.14
CA LEU A 63 10.56 13.73 -12.48
C LEU A 63 9.61 13.51 -11.30
N LYS A 64 8.58 12.67 -11.45
CA LYS A 64 7.68 12.30 -10.33
C LYS A 64 8.43 11.63 -9.19
N GLN A 65 9.34 10.70 -9.49
CA GLN A 65 10.16 10.05 -8.46
C GLN A 65 11.02 11.06 -7.69
N HIS A 66 11.67 12.00 -8.40
CA HIS A 66 12.43 13.07 -7.75
C HIS A 66 11.56 14.00 -6.91
N SER A 67 10.36 14.36 -7.40
CA SER A 67 9.38 15.14 -6.63
C SER A 67 9.01 14.43 -5.33
N HIS A 68 8.63 13.15 -5.40
CA HIS A 68 8.29 12.37 -4.21
C HIS A 68 9.44 12.29 -3.19
N LYS A 69 10.67 12.08 -3.66
CA LYS A 69 11.87 12.10 -2.79
C LYS A 69 12.01 13.44 -2.07
N ARG A 70 11.80 14.56 -2.78
CA ARG A 70 11.85 15.91 -2.20
C ARG A 70 10.70 16.14 -1.22
N ASP A 71 9.50 15.71 -1.55
CA ASP A 71 8.32 15.79 -0.68
C ASP A 71 8.54 15.03 0.63
N ASP A 72 9.16 13.85 0.57
CA ASP A 72 9.49 13.09 1.78
C ASP A 72 10.54 13.79 2.65
N ILE A 73 11.51 14.48 2.04
CA ILE A 73 12.45 15.33 2.77
C ILE A 73 11.72 16.51 3.41
N ILE A 74 10.82 17.18 2.69
CA ILE A 74 10.01 18.28 3.22
C ILE A 74 9.18 17.80 4.41
N LYS A 75 8.51 16.64 4.31
CA LYS A 75 7.74 16.05 5.42
C LYS A 75 8.64 15.78 6.64
N LYS A 76 9.82 15.18 6.44
CA LYS A 76 10.79 14.93 7.52
C LYS A 76 11.31 16.22 8.16
N LEU A 77 11.54 17.27 7.38
CA LEU A 77 11.96 18.57 7.90
C LEU A 77 10.82 19.27 8.64
N SER A 78 9.60 19.18 8.14
CA SER A 78 8.40 19.73 8.78
C SER A 78 8.17 19.10 10.16
N THR A 79 8.28 17.77 10.26
CA THR A 79 8.19 17.09 11.57
C THR A 79 9.35 17.44 12.49
N LYS A 80 10.59 17.52 11.98
CA LYS A 80 11.74 18.00 12.77
C LYS A 80 11.53 19.43 13.29
N LEU A 81 11.03 20.33 12.47
CA LEU A 81 10.76 21.71 12.86
C LEU A 81 9.67 21.76 13.94
N LYS A 82 8.56 21.03 13.76
CA LYS A 82 7.52 20.91 14.79
C LYS A 82 8.10 20.41 16.12
N ARG A 83 8.96 19.38 16.09
CA ARG A 83 9.64 18.88 17.30
C ARG A 83 10.54 19.94 17.95
N LEU A 84 11.32 20.68 17.16
CA LEU A 84 12.19 21.74 17.67
C LEU A 84 11.38 22.89 18.27
N MET A 85 10.28 23.30 17.63
CA MET A 85 9.37 24.32 18.17
C MET A 85 8.77 23.86 19.50
N ASN A 86 8.22 22.63 19.55
CA ASN A 86 7.69 22.07 20.79
C ASN A 86 8.75 22.01 21.90
N ASN A 87 10.00 21.65 21.57
CA ASN A 87 11.11 21.63 22.54
C ASN A 87 11.53 23.02 23.01
N ARG A 88 11.52 24.01 22.11
CA ARG A 88 11.75 25.41 22.46
C ARG A 88 10.66 25.92 23.39
N ASP A 89 9.39 25.70 23.05
CA ASP A 89 8.25 26.09 23.86
C ASP A 89 8.30 25.42 25.25
N ARG A 90 8.78 24.16 25.33
CA ARG A 90 9.03 23.45 26.60
C ARG A 90 10.14 24.12 27.41
N MET A 91 11.28 24.44 26.80
CA MET A 91 12.39 25.13 27.48
C MET A 91 11.99 26.52 27.97
N GLU A 92 11.22 27.25 27.18
CA GLU A 92 10.69 28.57 27.55
C GLU A 92 9.72 28.47 28.74
N GLN A 93 8.84 27.46 28.77
CA GLN A 93 7.96 27.20 29.91
C GLN A 93 8.71 26.83 31.19
N LEU A 94 9.77 26.02 31.09
CA LEU A 94 10.65 25.68 32.21
C LEU A 94 11.44 26.89 32.71
N ALA A 95 11.94 27.73 31.79
CA ALA A 95 12.64 28.98 32.13
C ALA A 95 11.70 30.03 32.75
N ALA A 96 10.43 30.03 32.36
CA ALA A 96 9.39 30.90 32.92
C ALA A 96 8.82 30.39 34.26
N GLY A 97 9.34 29.28 34.82
CA GLY A 97 8.95 28.78 36.15
C GLY A 97 7.51 28.25 36.23
N THR A 98 6.85 27.98 35.10
CA THR A 98 5.48 27.45 35.10
C THR A 98 5.54 25.93 35.25
N ALA A 99 4.92 25.38 36.30
CA ALA A 99 5.04 23.98 36.71
C ALA A 99 4.71 22.95 35.58
N PRO A 100 5.46 21.83 35.43
CA PRO A 100 5.19 20.81 34.43
C PRO A 100 4.45 19.62 35.06
N SER A 101 3.20 19.33 34.70
CA SER A 101 2.58 18.08 35.19
C SER A 101 1.42 17.45 34.39
N SER A 102 0.81 18.14 33.41
CA SER A 102 -0.19 17.46 32.54
C SER A 102 0.39 17.03 31.20
N ARG A 103 1.16 17.90 30.52
CA ARG A 103 1.56 17.68 29.12
C ARG A 103 2.63 16.61 28.88
N VAL A 104 3.45 16.25 29.88
CA VAL A 104 4.43 15.16 29.71
C VAL A 104 3.72 13.80 29.63
N ARG A 105 2.70 13.60 30.47
CA ARG A 105 1.82 12.43 30.38
C ARG A 105 1.02 12.41 29.08
N ASP A 106 0.62 13.57 28.57
CA ASP A 106 -0.08 13.65 27.27
C ASP A 106 0.82 13.23 26.09
N VAL A 107 2.13 13.51 26.14
CA VAL A 107 3.08 13.13 25.09
C VAL A 107 3.37 11.63 25.13
N GLU A 108 3.60 11.06 26.31
CA GLU A 108 3.73 9.60 26.47
C GLU A 108 2.46 8.88 25.99
N MET A 109 1.29 9.44 26.29
CA MET A 109 0.01 8.94 25.80
C MET A 109 -0.15 9.08 24.28
N GLU A 110 0.34 10.17 23.68
CA GLU A 110 0.37 10.39 22.23
C GLU A 110 1.27 9.35 21.54
N GLU A 111 2.46 9.08 22.08
CA GLU A 111 3.39 8.06 21.57
C GLU A 111 2.78 6.65 21.65
N MET A 112 2.17 6.30 22.79
CA MET A 112 1.46 5.02 22.95
C MET A 112 0.27 4.89 22.01
N MET A 113 -0.43 6.00 21.73
CA MET A 113 -1.53 6.03 20.78
C MET A 113 -1.02 5.88 19.33
N GLU A 114 0.10 6.50 18.97
CA GLU A 114 0.75 6.32 17.66
C GLU A 114 1.18 4.87 17.45
N GLU A 115 1.84 4.25 18.43
CA GLU A 115 2.25 2.85 18.37
C GLU A 115 1.05 1.91 18.21
N LEU A 116 -0.04 2.18 18.93
CA LEU A 116 -1.25 1.37 18.83
C LEU A 116 -1.89 1.50 17.44
N HIS A 117 -1.98 2.71 16.89
CA HIS A 117 -2.48 2.93 15.54
C HIS A 117 -1.60 2.25 14.48
N GLU A 118 -0.28 2.26 14.66
CA GLU A 118 0.65 1.55 13.77
C GLU A 118 0.42 0.02 13.83
N LYS A 119 0.30 -0.54 15.04
CA LYS A 119 -0.04 -1.97 15.22
C LYS A 119 -1.38 -2.33 14.59
N VAL A 120 -2.41 -1.50 14.76
CA VAL A 120 -3.72 -1.71 14.14
C VAL A 120 -3.60 -1.73 12.62
N ARG A 121 -2.88 -0.77 12.01
CA ARG A 121 -2.65 -0.78 10.55
C ARG A 121 -1.87 -2.00 10.07
N ALA A 122 -0.81 -2.39 10.79
CA ALA A 122 -0.02 -3.57 10.45
C ALA A 122 -0.87 -4.84 10.50
N LEU A 123 -1.67 -5.02 11.56
CA LEU A 123 -2.59 -6.13 11.70
C LEU A 123 -3.69 -6.13 10.64
N GLN A 124 -4.23 -4.96 10.28
CA GLN A 124 -5.20 -4.84 9.18
C GLN A 124 -4.59 -5.29 7.86
N ALA A 125 -3.39 -4.83 7.53
CA ALA A 125 -2.68 -5.22 6.32
C ALA A 125 -2.37 -6.73 6.28
N GLU A 126 -1.94 -7.31 7.42
CA GLU A 126 -1.72 -8.76 7.52
C GLU A 126 -3.03 -9.54 7.35
N ASN A 127 -4.11 -9.08 7.98
CA ASN A 127 -5.43 -9.70 7.90
C ASN A 127 -5.98 -9.66 6.46
N GLU A 128 -5.82 -8.53 5.77
CA GLU A 128 -6.17 -8.41 4.35
C GLU A 128 -5.32 -9.36 3.48
N GLY A 129 -4.02 -9.45 3.74
CA GLY A 129 -3.13 -10.40 3.07
C GLY A 129 -3.55 -11.86 3.30
N LEU A 130 -3.93 -12.21 4.53
CA LEU A 130 -4.46 -13.52 4.87
C LEU A 130 -5.78 -13.81 4.17
N LYS A 131 -6.71 -12.84 4.12
CA LYS A 131 -7.97 -12.96 3.39
C LYS A 131 -7.76 -13.18 1.89
N GLN A 132 -6.84 -12.45 1.28
CA GLN A 132 -6.49 -12.63 -0.14
C GLN A 132 -5.89 -14.02 -0.39
N ARG A 133 -4.93 -14.47 0.44
CA ARG A 133 -4.37 -15.82 0.33
C ARG A 133 -5.44 -16.90 0.49
N LEU A 134 -6.32 -16.76 1.48
CA LEU A 134 -7.44 -17.66 1.70
C LEU A 134 -8.37 -17.72 0.49
N LEU A 135 -8.69 -16.57 -0.10
CA LEU A 135 -9.52 -16.50 -1.31
C LEU A 135 -8.87 -17.26 -2.48
N VAL A 136 -7.57 -17.07 -2.69
CA VAL A 136 -6.80 -17.78 -3.72
C VAL A 136 -6.81 -19.29 -3.46
N SER A 137 -6.53 -19.73 -2.24
CA SER A 137 -6.57 -21.15 -1.88
C SER A 137 -7.97 -21.76 -2.05
N LYS A 138 -9.03 -21.02 -1.70
CA LYS A 138 -10.42 -21.45 -1.94
C LYS A 138 -10.70 -21.62 -3.43
N HIS A 139 -10.26 -20.67 -4.26
CA HIS A 139 -10.41 -20.76 -5.72
C HIS A 139 -9.65 -21.97 -6.29
N GLN A 140 -8.41 -22.20 -5.83
CA GLN A 140 -7.62 -23.38 -6.21
C GLN A 140 -8.34 -24.67 -5.86
N LEU A 141 -8.89 -24.78 -4.64
CA LEU A 141 -9.61 -25.98 -4.20
C LEU A 141 -10.86 -26.24 -5.06
N VAL A 142 -11.66 -25.20 -5.34
CA VAL A 142 -12.85 -25.32 -6.21
C VAL A 142 -12.46 -25.76 -7.62
N ASN A 143 -11.38 -25.20 -8.17
CA ASN A 143 -10.88 -25.58 -9.50
C ASN A 143 -10.35 -27.02 -9.53
N CYS A 144 -9.68 -27.47 -8.46
CA CYS A 144 -9.22 -28.85 -8.32
C CYS A 144 -10.39 -29.83 -8.14
N GLN A 145 -11.41 -29.48 -7.35
CA GLN A 145 -12.62 -30.30 -7.16
C GLN A 145 -13.51 -30.32 -8.41
N SER A 146 -13.45 -29.29 -9.25
CA SER A 146 -14.13 -29.24 -10.54
C SER A 146 -13.42 -30.06 -11.63
N GLN A 147 -12.23 -30.64 -11.37
CA GLN A 147 -11.67 -31.63 -12.27
C GLN A 147 -12.50 -32.90 -12.17
N ARG A 148 -13.41 -33.07 -13.12
CA ARG A 148 -14.15 -34.33 -13.25
C ARG A 148 -13.17 -35.46 -13.53
N PRO A 149 -13.40 -36.67 -13.00
CA PRO A 149 -12.58 -37.84 -13.32
C PRO A 149 -12.49 -37.99 -14.83
N THR A 150 -11.29 -37.88 -15.37
CA THR A 150 -11.11 -38.02 -16.81
C THR A 150 -11.03 -39.52 -17.13
N PRO A 151 -11.61 -40.00 -18.24
CA PRO A 151 -11.55 -41.43 -18.62
C PRO A 151 -10.11 -41.96 -18.77
N TYR A 152 -9.13 -41.07 -18.84
CA TYR A 152 -7.72 -41.35 -19.04
C TYR A 152 -6.86 -41.08 -17.80
N ASP A 153 -7.45 -40.87 -16.61
CA ASP A 153 -6.72 -40.60 -15.36
C ASP A 153 -5.76 -41.73 -14.95
N ARG A 154 -5.94 -42.95 -15.48
CA ARG A 154 -5.07 -44.10 -15.24
C ARG A 154 -3.83 -44.12 -16.14
N ILE A 155 -3.81 -43.33 -17.23
CA ILE A 155 -2.69 -43.30 -18.17
C ILE A 155 -1.64 -42.32 -17.62
N GLN A 156 -0.41 -42.81 -17.42
CA GLN A 156 0.69 -41.98 -16.93
C GLN A 156 1.14 -40.99 -18.01
N PRO A 157 1.43 -39.72 -17.65
CA PRO A 157 2.02 -38.76 -18.57
C PRO A 157 3.37 -39.26 -19.09
N ARG A 158 3.57 -39.24 -20.40
CA ARG A 158 4.83 -39.65 -21.05
C ARG A 158 5.97 -38.64 -20.82
N VAL A 159 5.63 -37.42 -20.43
CA VAL A 159 6.57 -36.32 -20.13
C VAL A 159 6.24 -35.76 -18.75
N ASN A 160 7.28 -35.55 -17.93
CA ASN A 160 7.12 -34.98 -16.60
C ASN A 160 6.92 -33.46 -16.73
N THR A 161 5.68 -33.00 -16.55
CA THR A 161 5.35 -31.57 -16.64
C THR A 161 5.71 -30.78 -15.37
N GLY A 162 6.38 -31.41 -14.38
CA GLY A 162 6.72 -30.78 -13.11
C GLY A 162 5.53 -30.51 -12.19
N LEU A 163 4.30 -30.83 -12.62
CA LEU A 163 3.09 -30.69 -11.81
C LEU A 163 2.94 -31.91 -10.88
N LYS A 164 3.19 -31.72 -9.59
CA LYS A 164 3.01 -32.76 -8.57
C LYS A 164 1.52 -33.11 -8.47
N LYS A 165 1.11 -34.29 -8.94
CA LYS A 165 -0.25 -34.79 -8.70
C LYS A 165 -0.38 -35.08 -7.21
N PHE A 166 -1.20 -34.31 -6.51
CA PHE A 166 -1.62 -34.56 -5.13
C PHE A 166 -2.62 -35.72 -5.08
N ARG A 167 -2.24 -36.90 -5.57
CA ARG A 167 -2.93 -38.15 -5.24
C ARG A 167 -2.16 -38.82 -4.12
N ASP A 168 -2.79 -38.93 -2.96
CA ASP A 168 -2.39 -39.78 -1.85
C ASP A 168 -2.43 -41.26 -2.29
N ASP A 169 -1.47 -41.68 -3.11
CA ASP A 169 -1.26 -43.10 -3.38
C ASP A 169 -0.43 -43.68 -2.23
N THR A 170 -1.09 -43.90 -1.09
CA THR A 170 -0.61 -44.85 -0.08
C THR A 170 -0.80 -46.25 -0.66
N SER A 171 0.19 -46.67 -1.45
CA SER A 171 0.31 -48.03 -1.94
C SER A 171 0.65 -48.93 -0.76
N SER A 172 -0.36 -49.69 -0.31
CA SER A 172 -0.20 -50.80 0.63
C SER A 172 0.54 -51.96 -0.04
N PRO A 173 1.67 -52.44 0.51
CA PRO A 173 2.08 -53.82 0.30
C PRO A 173 1.35 -54.71 1.31
N SER A 174 0.58 -55.65 0.80
CA SER A 174 0.04 -56.78 1.55
C SER A 174 1.20 -57.72 1.90
N LEU A 175 1.36 -58.08 3.17
CA LEU A 175 1.37 -59.48 3.67
C LEU A 175 1.73 -59.55 5.17
N GLU A 176 1.03 -60.47 5.84
CA GLU A 176 1.24 -61.07 7.16
C GLU A 176 0.87 -60.30 8.45
N GLY A 177 -0.11 -60.89 9.16
CA GLY A 177 -0.08 -60.94 10.63
C GLY A 177 -1.01 -59.99 11.39
N GLY A 178 -2.29 -60.37 11.53
CA GLY A 178 -3.06 -60.17 12.76
C GLY A 178 -3.61 -58.77 13.08
N GLY A 179 -4.94 -58.64 13.00
CA GLY A 179 -5.70 -57.79 13.92
C GLY A 179 -5.99 -56.35 13.48
N ARG A 180 -7.22 -56.16 12.96
CA ARG A 180 -7.97 -54.89 12.82
C ARG A 180 -7.62 -54.01 11.60
N PRO A 181 -8.62 -53.54 10.83
CA PRO A 181 -8.36 -52.74 9.63
C PRO A 181 -7.70 -51.41 9.99
N PRO A 182 -6.77 -50.90 9.17
CA PRO A 182 -6.16 -49.59 9.38
C PRO A 182 -7.26 -48.55 9.18
N THR A 183 -7.72 -47.97 10.29
CA THR A 183 -8.68 -46.87 10.27
C THR A 183 -8.00 -45.70 9.56
N GLY A 184 -8.59 -45.30 8.43
CA GLY A 184 -7.96 -44.46 7.43
C GLY A 184 -7.34 -43.16 7.93
N LEU A 185 -6.17 -42.89 7.38
CA LEU A 185 -5.58 -41.63 6.86
C LEU A 185 -6.40 -40.32 7.01
N LEU A 186 -6.88 -40.00 8.21
CA LEU A 186 -7.46 -38.70 8.55
C LEU A 186 -6.98 -38.33 9.95
N PRO A 187 -6.29 -37.19 10.12
CA PRO A 187 -6.02 -36.64 11.44
C PRO A 187 -7.35 -36.37 12.16
N ARG A 188 -7.81 -37.33 12.98
CA ARG A 188 -8.98 -37.16 13.83
C ARG A 188 -8.56 -36.36 15.06
N TYR A 189 -8.55 -35.03 14.93
CA TYR A 189 -8.22 -34.08 16.00
C TYR A 189 -9.08 -34.23 17.28
N GLY A 190 -10.15 -35.04 17.26
CA GLY A 190 -10.95 -35.37 18.45
C GLY A 190 -10.64 -36.74 19.09
N HIS A 191 -9.92 -37.65 18.42
CA HIS A 191 -9.72 -39.00 18.95
C HIS A 191 -8.64 -39.03 20.05
N SER A 192 -7.55 -38.26 19.88
CA SER A 192 -6.53 -38.09 20.93
C SER A 192 -7.10 -37.49 22.21
N LEU A 193 -7.94 -36.46 22.12
CA LEU A 193 -8.50 -35.79 23.32
C LEU A 193 -9.41 -36.72 24.13
N LEU A 194 -10.19 -37.56 23.43
CA LEU A 194 -11.07 -38.54 24.07
C LEU A 194 -10.31 -39.75 24.61
N GLU A 195 -9.21 -40.14 23.96
CA GLU A 195 -8.34 -41.21 24.44
C GLU A 195 -7.53 -40.78 25.66
N GLU A 196 -7.06 -39.53 25.68
CA GLU A 196 -6.43 -38.89 26.83
C GLU A 196 -7.38 -38.85 28.03
N ALA A 197 -8.60 -38.34 27.86
CA ALA A 197 -9.61 -38.32 28.93
C ALA A 197 -9.96 -39.74 29.44
N ARG A 198 -10.03 -40.74 28.54
CA ARG A 198 -10.25 -42.15 28.94
C ARG A 198 -9.07 -42.75 29.68
N SER A 199 -7.85 -42.34 29.34
CA SER A 199 -6.63 -42.80 30.01
C SER A 199 -6.48 -42.17 31.39
N GLU A 200 -6.87 -40.90 31.55
CA GLU A 200 -6.88 -40.18 32.82
C GLU A 200 -7.87 -40.79 33.82
N ILE A 201 -9.10 -41.10 33.38
CA ILE A 201 -10.10 -41.77 34.23
C ILE A 201 -9.63 -43.14 34.74
N ARG A 202 -8.77 -43.84 33.99
CA ARG A 202 -8.24 -45.15 34.38
C ARG A 202 -7.08 -45.06 35.36
N ASN A 203 -6.42 -43.90 35.42
CA ASN A 203 -5.30 -43.62 36.32
C ASN A 203 -5.73 -42.93 37.62
N LEU A 204 -7.04 -42.72 37.79
CA LEU A 204 -7.71 -42.35 39.05
C LEU A 204 -8.22 -43.61 39.76
#